data_AF-A0A8A1MEU4-F1
#
_entry.id   AF-A0A8A1MEU4-F1
#
_cell.length_a   1.000
_cell.length_b   1.000
_cell.length_c   1.000
_cell.angle_alpha   90.00
_cell.angle_beta   90.00
_cell.angle_gamma   90.00
#
_symmetry.space_group_name_H-M   'P 1'
#
loop_
_entity.id
_entity.type
_entity.pdbx_description
1 polymer ?
#
loop_
_entity_poly.entity_id
_entity_poly.type
_entity_poly.pdbx_seq_one_letter_code
_entity_poly.pdbx_strand_id
1 'polypeptide(L)'
;MPRIGTTVKMIVAGVLLCIGGPALVQYVRPTEEELFQKFNPELQKRNLETRDQRQKDFDSFVTQLKTHAKSDKSIWHAIKESETTNRREVETRRKAELEEAERQKAQIRKELAEGS
;
A
#
# COMPACT_ATOMS: atom_id res chain seq x y z
N MET A 1 -32.36 -25.77 34.60
CA MET A 1 -32.39 -24.45 33.92
C MET A 1 -31.35 -23.54 34.57
N PRO A 2 -30.49 -22.85 33.81
CA PRO A 2 -29.57 -21.88 34.40
C PRO A 2 -30.37 -20.80 35.15
N ARG A 3 -29.93 -20.45 36.36
CA ARG A 3 -30.57 -19.40 37.16
C ARG A 3 -30.41 -18.07 36.41
N ILE A 4 -31.48 -17.27 36.35
CA ILE A 4 -31.51 -15.96 35.66
C ILE A 4 -30.31 -15.08 36.09
N GLY A 5 -29.95 -15.11 37.38
CA GLY A 5 -28.78 -14.38 37.89
C GLY A 5 -27.44 -14.83 37.32
N THR A 6 -27.26 -16.11 36.97
CA THR A 6 -26.04 -16.62 36.33
C THR A 6 -25.94 -16.12 34.89
N THR A 7 -27.05 -16.14 34.15
CA THR A 7 -27.09 -15.63 32.77
C THR A 7 -26.78 -14.13 32.71
N VAL A 8 -27.35 -13.33 33.62
CA VAL A 8 -27.08 -11.89 33.69
C VAL A 8 -25.59 -11.62 33.96
N LYS A 9 -24.96 -12.33 34.92
CA LYS A 9 -23.52 -12.19 35.20
C LYS A 9 -22.65 -12.53 33.99
N MET A 10 -22.98 -13.59 33.27
CA MET A 10 -22.24 -14.00 32.08
C MET A 10 -22.36 -12.97 30.94
N ILE A 11 -23.54 -12.38 30.74
CA ILE A 11 -23.74 -11.31 29.75
C ILE A 11 -22.93 -10.07 30.12
N VAL A 12 -22.99 -9.64 31.39
CA VAL A 12 -22.24 -8.47 31.86
C VAL A 12 -20.73 -8.68 31.71
N ALA A 13 -20.21 -9.85 32.08
CA ALA A 13 -18.80 -10.19 31.91
C ALA A 13 -18.40 -10.23 30.43
N GLY A 14 -19.25 -10.79 29.56
CA GLY A 14 -19.02 -10.82 28.12
C GLY A 14 -18.96 -9.43 27.50
N VAL A 15 -19.90 -8.54 27.86
CA VAL A 15 -19.91 -7.15 27.37
C VAL A 15 -18.69 -6.38 27.86
N LEU A 16 -18.32 -6.54 29.14
CA LEU A 16 -17.10 -5.93 29.69
C LEU A 16 -15.84 -6.39 28.95
N LEU A 17 -15.74 -7.67 28.59
CA LEU A 17 -14.59 -8.17 27.85
C LEU A 17 -14.58 -7.66 26.40
N CYS A 18 -15.72 -7.74 25.70
CA CYS A 18 -15.84 -7.36 24.30
C CYS A 18 -15.68 -5.85 24.06
N ILE A 19 -16.11 -5.01 25.00
CA ILE A 19 -15.97 -3.55 24.89
C ILE A 19 -14.73 -3.07 25.63
N GLY A 20 -14.52 -3.56 26.85
CA GLY A 20 -13.42 -3.14 27.72
C GLY A 20 -12.05 -3.57 27.18
N GLY A 21 -11.94 -4.71 26.52
CA GLY A 21 -10.70 -5.14 25.86
C GLY A 21 -10.24 -4.13 24.80
N PRO A 22 -11.05 -3.88 23.75
CA PRO A 22 -10.73 -2.87 22.73
C PRO A 22 -10.55 -1.46 23.31
N ALA A 23 -11.37 -1.04 24.27
CA ALA A 23 -11.25 0.26 24.91
C ALA A 23 -9.92 0.42 25.67
N LEU A 24 -9.49 -0.60 26.40
CA LEU A 24 -8.20 -0.61 27.09
C LEU A 24 -7.03 -0.55 26.10
N VAL A 25 -7.10 -1.30 24.99
CA VAL A 25 -6.08 -1.26 23.94
C VAL A 25 -6.00 0.15 23.35
N GLN A 26 -7.13 0.78 23.03
CA GLN A 26 -7.13 2.15 22.51
C GLN A 26 -6.59 3.16 23.52
N TYR A 27 -6.84 2.96 24.81
CA TYR A 27 -6.34 3.82 25.86
C TYR A 27 -4.82 3.71 26.05
N VAL A 28 -4.26 2.50 25.96
CA VAL A 28 -2.82 2.27 26.16
C VAL A 28 -2.01 2.56 24.90
N ARG A 29 -2.61 2.37 23.72
CA ARG A 29 -1.91 2.57 22.44
C ARG A 29 -1.54 4.06 22.31
N PRO A 30 -0.24 4.39 22.17
CA PRO A 30 0.17 5.76 21.93
C PRO A 30 -0.40 6.28 20.61
N THR A 31 -0.73 7.56 20.58
CA THR A 31 -1.23 8.22 19.37
C THR A 31 -0.11 8.34 18.32
N GLU A 32 -0.48 8.53 17.06
CA GLU A 32 0.51 8.67 15.97
C GLU A 32 1.44 9.87 16.18
N GLU A 33 0.93 10.95 16.78
CA GLU A 33 1.70 12.15 17.10
C GLU A 33 2.72 11.89 18.22
N GLU A 34 2.32 11.21 19.30
CA GLU A 34 3.24 10.82 20.37
C GLU A 34 4.32 9.86 19.88
N LEU A 35 3.97 8.96 18.95
CA LEU A 35 4.93 8.06 18.32
C LEU A 35 5.90 8.85 17.43
N PHE A 36 5.40 9.81 16.65
CA PHE A 36 6.20 10.67 15.80
C PHE A 36 7.22 11.50 16.58
N GLN A 37 6.83 12.05 17.74
CA GLN A 37 7.73 12.80 18.62
C GLN A 37 8.88 11.94 19.16
N LYS A 38 8.69 10.62 19.30
CA LYS A 38 9.74 9.69 19.74
C LYS A 38 10.66 9.24 18.60
N PHE A 39 10.39 9.58 17.35
CA PHE A 39 11.26 9.24 16.23
C PHE A 39 12.53 10.10 16.20
N ASN A 40 13.59 9.53 15.63
CA ASN A 40 14.83 10.25 15.33
C ASN A 40 14.52 11.39 14.32
N PRO A 41 15.10 12.61 14.45
CA PRO A 41 14.86 13.75 13.54
C PRO A 41 14.93 13.44 12.04
N GLU A 42 15.83 12.56 11.62
CA GLU A 42 15.92 12.07 10.23
C GLU A 42 14.62 11.40 9.76
N LEU A 43 14.07 10.52 10.60
CA LEU A 43 12.83 9.79 10.30
C LEU A 43 11.62 10.72 10.33
N GLN A 44 11.62 11.73 11.19
CA GLN A 44 10.55 12.73 11.23
C GLN A 44 10.48 13.49 9.90
N LYS A 45 11.62 13.98 9.39
CA LYS A 45 11.70 14.67 8.09
C LYS A 45 11.22 13.78 6.96
N ARG A 46 11.72 12.55 6.86
CA ARG A 46 11.28 11.62 5.81
C ARG A 46 9.79 11.30 5.86
N ASN A 47 9.22 11.15 7.07
CA ASN A 47 7.80 10.90 7.22
C ASN A 47 6.94 12.09 6.77
N LEU A 48 7.41 13.32 7.00
CA LEU A 48 6.74 14.55 6.55
C LEU A 48 6.82 14.69 5.02
N GLU A 49 8.01 14.50 4.44
CA GLU A 49 8.23 14.56 2.99
C GLU A 49 7.44 13.48 2.23
N THR A 50 7.35 12.27 2.79
CA THR A 50 6.67 11.13 2.15
C THR A 50 5.19 11.05 2.54
N ARG A 51 4.64 12.03 3.27
CA ARG A 51 3.24 11.97 3.74
C ARG A 51 2.26 11.90 2.57
N ASP A 52 2.39 12.79 1.60
CA ASP A 52 1.51 12.84 0.43
C ASP A 52 1.67 11.61 -0.45
N GLN A 53 2.90 11.12 -0.60
CA GLN A 53 3.17 9.90 -1.35
C GLN A 53 2.50 8.69 -0.68
N ARG A 54 2.61 8.55 0.65
CA ARG A 54 1.95 7.47 1.39
C ARG A 54 0.44 7.51 1.27
N GLN A 55 -0.17 8.69 1.24
CA GLN A 55 -1.62 8.82 1.02
C GLN A 55 -2.01 8.33 -0.37
N LYS A 56 -1.28 8.76 -1.41
CA LYS A 56 -1.50 8.30 -2.79
C LYS A 56 -1.30 6.80 -2.95
N ASP A 57 -0.25 6.25 -2.33
CA ASP A 57 0.05 4.83 -2.36
C ASP A 57 -1.05 4.01 -1.68
N PHE A 58 -1.57 4.51 -0.55
CA PHE A 58 -2.67 3.88 0.17
C PHE A 58 -3.97 3.90 -0.65
N ASP A 59 -4.33 5.03 -1.24
CA ASP A 59 -5.53 5.14 -2.08
C ASP A 59 -5.43 4.25 -3.32
N SER A 60 -4.25 4.19 -3.93
CA SER A 60 -3.95 3.29 -5.05
C SER A 60 -4.10 1.82 -4.63
N PHE A 61 -3.52 1.45 -3.49
CA PHE A 61 -3.62 0.09 -2.94
C PHE A 61 -5.07 -0.31 -2.66
N VAL A 62 -5.84 0.55 -1.98
CA VAL A 62 -7.26 0.27 -1.68
C VAL A 62 -8.07 0.14 -2.97
N THR A 63 -7.77 0.95 -3.98
CA THR A 63 -8.43 0.89 -5.29
C THR A 63 -8.12 -0.42 -6.01
N GLN A 64 -6.87 -0.86 -6.01
CA GLN A 64 -6.47 -2.17 -6.55
C GLN A 64 -7.13 -3.31 -5.79
N LEU A 65 -7.14 -3.24 -4.45
CA LEU A 65 -7.78 -4.26 -3.61
C LEU A 65 -9.27 -4.37 -3.89
N LYS A 66 -9.99 -3.24 -4.02
CA LYS A 66 -11.41 -3.21 -4.41
C LYS A 66 -11.62 -3.82 -5.80
N THR A 67 -10.70 -3.60 -6.71
CA THR A 67 -10.75 -4.14 -8.08
C THR A 67 -10.55 -5.66 -8.07
N HIS A 68 -9.58 -6.14 -7.30
CA HIS A 68 -9.31 -7.57 -7.15
C HIS A 68 -10.40 -8.30 -6.36
N ALA A 69 -11.00 -7.68 -5.35
CA ALA A 69 -12.10 -8.26 -4.59
C ALA A 69 -13.40 -8.44 -5.41
N LYS A 70 -13.55 -7.71 -6.53
CA LYS A 70 -14.65 -7.92 -7.49
C LYS A 70 -14.42 -9.12 -8.41
N SER A 71 -13.21 -9.68 -8.43
CA SER A 71 -12.88 -10.86 -9.22
C SER A 71 -13.11 -12.11 -8.37
N ASP A 72 -13.69 -13.15 -8.96
CA ASP A 72 -13.84 -14.46 -8.30
C ASP A 72 -12.51 -15.19 -8.04
N LYS A 73 -11.39 -14.61 -8.49
CA LYS A 73 -10.04 -15.13 -8.22
C LYS A 73 -9.62 -14.76 -6.79
N SER A 74 -8.85 -15.64 -6.14
CA SER A 74 -8.26 -15.28 -4.85
C SER A 74 -7.36 -14.05 -4.98
N ILE A 75 -7.40 -13.17 -3.96
CA ILE A 75 -6.63 -11.92 -3.93
C ILE A 75 -5.13 -12.19 -4.20
N TRP A 76 -4.60 -13.28 -3.66
CA TRP A 76 -3.20 -13.69 -3.86
C TRP A 76 -2.86 -14.00 -5.31
N HIS A 77 -3.75 -14.69 -6.03
CA HIS A 77 -3.54 -14.97 -7.45
C HIS A 77 -3.69 -13.70 -8.29
N ALA A 78 -4.63 -12.84 -7.95
CA ALA A 78 -4.86 -11.59 -8.67
C ALA A 78 -3.67 -10.61 -8.53
N ILE A 79 -3.06 -10.52 -7.34
CA ILE A 79 -1.84 -9.72 -7.11
C ILE A 79 -0.64 -10.31 -7.86
N LYS A 80 -0.46 -11.63 -7.84
CA LYS A 80 0.64 -12.28 -8.57
C LYS A 80 0.52 -12.09 -10.10
N GLU A 81 -0.71 -12.11 -10.60
CA GLU A 81 -1.00 -11.88 -12.02
C GLU A 81 -0.77 -10.41 -12.42
N SER A 82 -1.16 -9.44 -11.58
CA SER A 82 -0.88 -8.03 -11.83
C SER A 82 0.61 -7.71 -11.77
N GLU A 83 1.37 -8.32 -10.85
CA GLU A 83 2.83 -8.14 -10.75
C GLU A 83 3.56 -8.67 -11.98
N THR A 84 3.18 -9.87 -12.45
CA THR A 84 3.78 -10.46 -13.66
C THR A 84 3.43 -9.67 -14.93
N THR A 85 2.21 -9.14 -15.01
CA THR A 85 1.77 -8.27 -16.12
C THR A 85 2.55 -6.95 -16.10
N ASN A 86 2.60 -6.27 -14.95
CA ASN A 86 3.31 -5.00 -14.79
C ASN A 86 4.81 -5.16 -15.12
N ARG A 87 5.44 -6.26 -14.70
CA ARG A 87 6.85 -6.54 -15.03
C ARG A 87 7.07 -6.71 -16.53
N ARG A 88 6.17 -7.40 -17.24
CA ARG A 88 6.22 -7.54 -18.70
C ARG A 88 6.01 -6.20 -19.41
N GLU A 89 5.09 -5.37 -18.92
CA GLU A 89 4.85 -4.03 -19.45
C GLU A 89 6.07 -3.12 -19.27
N VAL A 90 6.73 -3.15 -18.11
CA VAL A 90 7.96 -2.38 -17.87
C VAL A 90 9.09 -2.87 -18.78
N GLU A 91 9.26 -4.18 -18.93
CA GLU A 91 10.30 -4.74 -19.82
C GLU A 91 10.06 -4.41 -21.29
N THR A 92 8.81 -4.42 -21.74
CA THR A 92 8.45 -4.05 -23.12
C THR A 92 8.63 -2.56 -23.38
N ARG A 93 8.20 -1.69 -22.45
CA ARG A 93 8.45 -0.24 -22.53
C ARG A 93 9.94 0.07 -22.58
N ARG A 94 10.74 -0.53 -21.70
CA ARG A 94 12.20 -0.33 -21.68
C ARG A 94 12.86 -0.75 -22.99
N LYS A 95 12.40 -1.84 -23.61
CA LYS A 95 12.91 -2.27 -24.93
C LYS A 95 12.55 -1.27 -26.03
N ALA A 96 11.32 -0.76 -26.04
CA ALA A 96 10.88 0.24 -27.00
C ALA A 96 11.69 1.56 -26.86
N GLU A 97 11.93 2.03 -25.64
CA GLU A 97 12.75 3.21 -25.37
C GLU A 97 14.20 3.06 -25.86
N LEU A 98 14.78 1.87 -25.68
CA LEU A 98 16.13 1.57 -26.18
C LEU A 98 16.18 1.59 -27.72
N GLU A 99 15.19 1.00 -28.37
CA GLU A 99 15.10 0.97 -29.83
C GLU A 99 14.89 2.38 -30.42
N GLU A 100 14.06 3.20 -29.77
CA GLU A 100 13.88 4.61 -30.15
C GLU A 100 15.16 5.42 -29.96
N ALA A 101 15.88 5.22 -28.86
CA ALA A 101 17.16 5.87 -28.61
C ALA A 101 18.24 5.46 -29.64
N GLU A 102 18.25 4.21 -30.08
CA GLU A 102 19.14 3.74 -31.15
C GLU A 102 18.78 4.35 -32.51
N ARG A 103 17.48 4.44 -32.84
CA ARG A 103 17.00 5.10 -34.06
C ARG A 103 17.36 6.59 -34.09
N GLN A 104 17.22 7.29 -32.96
CA GLN A 104 17.62 8.69 -32.82
C GLN A 104 19.13 8.87 -33.03
N LYS A 105 19.96 8.01 -32.42
CA LYS A 105 21.42 8.03 -32.61
C LYS A 105 21.83 7.77 -34.06
N ALA A 106 21.12 6.89 -34.75
CA ALA A 106 21.37 6.59 -36.15
C ALA A 106 21.00 7.76 -37.09
N GLN A 107 19.93 8.49 -36.80
CA GLN A 107 19.54 9.71 -37.53
C GLN A 107 20.57 10.82 -37.35
N ILE A 108 20.99 11.10 -36.10
CA ILE A 108 22.03 12.09 -35.80
C ILE A 108 23.34 11.77 -36.54
N ARG A 109 23.74 10.49 -36.59
CA ARG A 109 24.95 10.08 -37.31
C ARG A 109 24.87 10.27 -38.82
N LYS A 110 23.67 10.15 -39.42
CA LYS A 110 23.47 10.39 -40.86
C LYS A 110 23.50 11.88 -41.18
N GLU A 111 22.82 12.71 -40.39
CA GLU A 111 22.84 14.17 -40.57
C GLU A 111 24.24 14.76 -40.38
N LEU A 112 25.05 14.21 -39.46
CA LEU A 112 26.44 14.64 -39.25
C LEU A 112 27.37 14.25 -40.42
N ALA A 113 27.05 13.18 -41.15
CA ALA A 113 27.83 12.69 -42.29
C ALA A 113 27.45 13.37 -43.61
N GLU A 114 26.21 13.85 -43.74
CA GLU A 114 25.73 14.61 -44.91
C GLU A 114 26.02 16.12 -44.78
N GLY A 115 26.37 16.61 -43.59
CA GLY A 115 26.71 18.01 -43.30
C GLY A 115 28.20 18.37 -43.35
N SER A 116 29.07 17.49 -43.86
CA SER A 116 30.51 17.74 -44.08
C SER A 116 30.88 17.55 -45.55
#